data_AF-A0A8H4AK06-F1
#
_entry.id   AF-A0A8H4AK06-F1
#
_cell.length_a   1.000
_cell.length_b   1.000
_cell.length_c   1.000
_cell.angle_alpha   90.00
_cell.angle_beta   90.00
_cell.angle_gamma   90.00
#
_symmetry.space_group_name_H-M   'P 1'
#
loop_
_entity.id
_entity.type
_entity.pdbx_description
1 polymer ?
#
loop_
_entity_poly.entity_id
_entity_poly.type
_entity_poly.pdbx_seq_one_letter_code
_entity_poly.pdbx_strand_id
1 'polypeptide(L)'
;MDYYRQGENNSATRENLFAGATKQYGSGYGQQVGYQYPPPGGQYPPPGGQYPPPGGYDGNGGYDSYGQQQQETEDIEKTKSQIRATKLDSLGSTQRSLQMINDAESTAQSTLNKLGEQTQRINYADRQTDLAEAHADRAAEQASKLKKINGSTIGFDVSNPFTKKKRKAAELARAQAIHEQERDSRMHMRSGNYESQKRINEPLKQSDKHSHGSPKPPSSNSSSRNKFQFEADDDDNQIEDQLDKNVDMLSNGLTQLNHMANAAGEEVRRQNDTLDSLNDKTVGLDNRTFGTTHALKKV
;
A
#
# COMPACT_ATOMS: atom_id res chain seq x y z
N MET A 1 31.16 -0.57 -39.94
CA MET A 1 30.29 0.14 -40.89
C MET A 1 28.86 -0.08 -40.44
N ASP A 2 28.31 1.00 -39.88
CA ASP A 2 26.90 1.42 -39.88
C ASP A 2 25.80 0.58 -39.22
N TYR A 3 25.49 0.96 -37.98
CA TYR A 3 24.14 0.88 -37.41
C TYR A 3 23.74 2.25 -36.87
N TYR A 4 23.30 3.13 -37.75
CA TYR A 4 22.50 4.30 -37.38
C TYR A 4 21.13 4.19 -38.04
N ARG A 5 20.12 4.66 -37.29
CA ARG A 5 18.79 5.10 -37.75
C ARG A 5 17.63 4.12 -37.53
N GLN A 6 17.01 4.25 -36.36
CA GLN A 6 15.56 4.24 -36.21
C GLN A 6 15.22 5.04 -34.95
N GLY A 7 14.97 6.33 -35.15
CA GLY A 7 14.61 7.29 -34.12
C GLY A 7 13.62 8.26 -34.72
N GLU A 8 12.42 7.78 -35.03
CA GLU A 8 11.25 8.56 -35.42
C GLU A 8 10.04 7.68 -35.12
N ASN A 9 8.94 8.26 -34.62
CA ASN A 9 7.65 7.63 -34.25
C ASN A 9 7.40 7.33 -32.76
N ASN A 10 7.67 8.28 -31.85
CA ASN A 10 7.20 8.19 -30.45
C ASN A 10 6.39 9.39 -29.96
N SER A 11 6.01 10.32 -30.85
CA SER A 11 5.15 11.45 -30.51
C SER A 11 3.65 11.07 -30.54
N ALA A 12 3.22 10.32 -31.57
CA ALA A 12 1.82 9.90 -31.72
C ALA A 12 1.35 8.92 -30.62
N THR A 13 2.27 8.10 -30.10
CA THR A 13 1.99 7.15 -29.00
C THR A 13 1.88 7.83 -27.63
N ARG A 14 2.51 9.00 -27.44
CA ARG A 14 2.34 9.79 -26.21
C ARG A 14 1.06 10.60 -26.22
N GLU A 15 0.70 11.24 -27.33
CA GLU A 15 -0.55 12.02 -27.41
C GLU A 15 -1.81 11.18 -27.14
N ASN A 16 -1.84 9.93 -27.62
CA ASN A 16 -2.96 9.02 -27.35
C ASN A 16 -3.03 8.53 -25.89
N LEU A 17 -1.94 8.59 -25.14
CA LEU A 17 -1.90 8.16 -23.74
C LEU A 17 -2.39 9.26 -22.77
N PHE A 18 -2.39 10.52 -23.20
CA PHE A 18 -2.80 11.68 -22.38
C PHE A 18 -4.16 12.28 -22.76
N ALA A 19 -4.79 11.83 -23.86
CA ALA A 19 -6.09 12.33 -24.31
C ALA A 19 -7.27 11.98 -23.38
N GLY A 20 -7.10 11.02 -22.46
CA GLY A 20 -8.17 10.57 -21.54
C GLY A 20 -8.25 11.34 -20.21
N ALA A 21 -7.29 12.21 -19.89
CA ALA A 21 -7.14 12.75 -18.52
C ALA A 21 -7.70 14.18 -18.30
N THR A 22 -8.30 14.81 -19.31
CA THR A 22 -8.60 16.27 -19.26
C THR A 22 -10.07 16.61 -19.47
N LYS A 23 -11.01 15.82 -18.93
CA LYS A 23 -12.41 16.26 -18.78
C LYS A 23 -13.01 15.75 -17.48
N GLN A 24 -12.91 16.56 -16.42
CA GLN A 24 -13.98 16.81 -15.43
C GLN A 24 -13.40 17.59 -14.23
N TYR A 25 -13.17 18.89 -14.42
CA TYR A 25 -13.19 19.84 -13.32
C TYR A 25 -14.04 21.03 -13.77
N GLY A 26 -15.20 21.21 -13.13
CA GLY A 26 -16.06 22.35 -13.38
C GLY A 26 -17.48 22.20 -12.83
N SER A 27 -17.68 22.76 -11.63
CA SER A 27 -18.92 23.34 -11.11
C SER A 27 -19.93 22.43 -10.40
N GLY A 28 -20.06 22.63 -9.08
CA GLY A 28 -21.11 22.05 -8.24
C GLY A 28 -20.97 22.44 -6.78
N TYR A 29 -21.75 23.44 -6.37
CA TYR A 29 -21.82 24.11 -5.07
C TYR A 29 -21.80 23.17 -3.84
N GLY A 30 -20.93 23.48 -2.87
CA GLY A 30 -20.87 22.79 -1.57
C GLY A 30 -21.93 23.33 -0.60
N GLN A 31 -22.87 22.46 -0.22
CA GLN A 31 -23.60 22.60 1.05
C GLN A 31 -22.91 21.74 2.11
N GLN A 32 -22.68 22.38 3.26
CA GLN A 32 -22.23 21.74 4.48
C GLN A 32 -23.38 20.90 5.06
N VAL A 33 -23.12 19.63 5.36
CA VAL A 33 -23.99 18.81 6.20
C VAL A 33 -23.17 18.16 7.30
N GLY A 34 -23.31 18.72 8.51
CA GLY A 34 -22.78 18.14 9.74
C GLY A 34 -23.62 16.96 10.17
N TYR A 35 -22.98 15.81 10.39
CA TYR A 35 -23.64 14.65 10.96
C TYR A 35 -23.59 14.72 12.50
N GLN A 36 -24.75 15.00 13.08
CA GLN A 36 -25.04 14.95 14.51
C GLN A 36 -25.18 13.46 14.93
N TYR A 37 -24.40 13.03 15.91
CA TYR A 37 -24.57 11.74 16.58
C TYR A 37 -25.85 11.73 17.45
N PRO A 38 -26.71 10.69 17.39
CA PRO A 38 -27.69 10.43 18.45
C PRO A 38 -27.06 9.66 19.63
N PRO A 39 -27.54 9.84 20.87
CA PRO A 39 -26.94 9.24 22.06
C PRO A 39 -27.40 7.77 22.26
N PRO A 40 -26.57 6.89 22.84
CA PRO A 40 -26.98 5.55 23.26
C PRO A 40 -27.62 5.60 24.65
N GLY A 41 -28.88 5.16 24.74
CA GLY A 41 -29.57 4.88 26.00
C GLY A 41 -30.11 3.46 26.02
N GLY A 42 -29.96 2.76 27.14
CA GLY A 42 -30.64 1.49 27.41
C GLY A 42 -29.80 0.49 28.21
N GLN A 43 -30.09 0.40 29.51
CA GLN A 43 -29.46 -0.48 30.49
C GLN A 43 -30.02 -1.91 30.42
N TYR A 44 -29.16 -2.92 30.60
CA TYR A 44 -29.53 -4.33 30.78
C TYR A 44 -30.01 -4.60 32.23
N PRO A 45 -31.05 -5.43 32.46
CA PRO A 45 -31.35 -5.94 33.79
C PRO A 45 -30.61 -7.27 34.08
N PRO A 46 -30.23 -7.58 35.34
CA PRO A 46 -29.61 -8.85 35.70
C PRO A 46 -30.65 -9.92 36.11
N PRO A 47 -30.30 -11.23 36.05
CA PRO A 47 -31.19 -12.31 36.45
C PRO A 47 -30.99 -12.68 37.93
N GLY A 48 -32.08 -12.85 38.67
CA GLY A 48 -32.06 -13.37 40.04
C GLY A 48 -33.44 -13.84 40.48
N GLY A 49 -33.58 -15.15 40.70
CA GLY A 49 -34.82 -15.79 41.13
C GLY A 49 -35.02 -15.77 42.66
N GLN A 50 -36.29 -15.82 43.06
CA GLN A 50 -36.79 -16.31 44.35
C GLN A 50 -38.31 -16.52 44.25
N TYR A 51 -38.82 -17.62 44.82
CA TYR A 51 -40.22 -18.07 44.87
C TYR A 51 -40.69 -18.13 46.36
N PRO A 52 -42.01 -18.26 46.64
CA PRO A 52 -42.96 -17.26 47.16
C PRO A 52 -43.24 -17.37 48.69
N PRO A 53 -44.28 -16.71 49.27
CA PRO A 53 -45.49 -17.47 49.70
C PRO A 53 -46.80 -16.60 49.69
N PRO A 54 -47.93 -16.94 50.37
CA PRO A 54 -49.10 -17.53 49.71
C PRO A 54 -50.44 -16.79 49.95
N GLY A 55 -51.38 -16.98 49.02
CA GLY A 55 -52.82 -17.06 49.32
C GLY A 55 -53.59 -15.75 49.55
N GLY A 56 -54.52 -15.48 48.62
CA GLY A 56 -55.62 -14.54 48.80
C GLY A 56 -56.61 -14.67 47.64
N TYR A 57 -57.55 -15.60 47.76
CA TYR A 57 -58.73 -15.68 46.89
C TYR A 57 -59.70 -14.58 47.29
N ASP A 58 -60.04 -13.66 46.38
CA ASP A 58 -61.40 -13.17 46.23
C ASP A 58 -61.56 -12.34 44.94
N GLY A 59 -62.73 -12.43 44.30
CA GLY A 59 -63.18 -11.42 43.33
C GLY A 59 -63.21 -11.82 41.84
N ASN A 60 -64.12 -12.72 41.50
CA ASN A 60 -64.91 -12.77 40.26
C ASN A 60 -64.74 -11.57 39.28
N GLY A 61 -64.14 -11.83 38.10
CA GLY A 61 -64.09 -10.89 36.98
C GLY A 61 -63.56 -11.59 35.72
N GLY A 62 -64.48 -12.09 34.90
CA GLY A 62 -64.16 -12.75 33.64
C GLY A 62 -63.51 -11.81 32.62
N TYR A 63 -62.86 -12.44 31.64
CA TYR A 63 -62.33 -11.87 30.39
C TYR A 63 -61.18 -10.87 30.54
N ASP A 64 -59.93 -11.37 30.53
CA ASP A 64 -58.90 -10.72 29.70
C ASP A 64 -57.73 -11.62 29.25
N SER A 65 -57.99 -12.91 28.97
CA SER A 65 -56.98 -13.77 28.33
C SER A 65 -56.81 -13.45 26.84
N TYR A 66 -57.77 -12.77 26.23
CA TYR A 66 -57.75 -12.42 24.81
C TYR A 66 -57.07 -11.07 24.52
N GLY A 67 -57.07 -10.10 25.44
CA GLY A 67 -56.35 -8.83 25.29
C GLY A 67 -54.84 -9.00 25.46
N GLN A 68 -54.41 -9.83 26.41
CA GLN A 68 -53.00 -10.20 26.62
C GLN A 68 -52.41 -10.98 25.42
N GLN A 69 -53.17 -11.94 24.86
CA GLN A 69 -52.74 -12.66 23.66
C GLN A 69 -52.71 -11.77 22.41
N GLN A 70 -53.66 -10.82 22.27
CA GLN A 70 -53.67 -9.88 21.15
C GLN A 70 -52.51 -8.88 21.20
N GLN A 71 -52.18 -8.37 22.40
CA GLN A 71 -51.01 -7.51 22.59
C GLN A 71 -49.70 -8.25 22.30
N GLU A 72 -49.55 -9.50 22.77
CA GLU A 72 -48.40 -10.34 22.42
C GLU A 72 -48.28 -10.56 20.91
N THR A 73 -49.39 -10.79 20.19
CA THR A 73 -49.34 -10.99 18.73
C THR A 73 -48.97 -9.73 17.96
N GLU A 74 -49.44 -8.56 18.38
CA GLU A 74 -49.11 -7.27 17.74
C GLU A 74 -47.64 -6.90 17.95
N ASP A 75 -47.10 -7.17 19.15
CA ASP A 75 -45.68 -6.98 19.46
C ASP A 75 -44.78 -7.93 18.65
N ILE A 76 -45.23 -9.18 18.42
CA ILE A 76 -44.51 -10.15 17.57
C ILE A 76 -44.47 -9.68 16.11
N GLU A 77 -45.58 -9.21 15.54
CA GLU A 77 -45.63 -8.69 14.17
C GLU A 77 -44.75 -7.44 14.00
N LYS A 78 -44.80 -6.52 14.97
CA LYS A 78 -43.92 -5.35 14.98
C LYS A 78 -42.44 -5.77 15.02
N THR A 79 -42.09 -6.71 15.88
CA THR A 79 -40.72 -7.24 15.99
C THR A 79 -40.27 -7.87 14.67
N LYS A 80 -41.11 -8.69 14.03
CA LYS A 80 -40.84 -9.29 12.71
C LYS A 80 -40.60 -8.24 11.62
N SER A 81 -41.43 -7.20 11.56
CA SER A 81 -41.26 -6.11 10.60
C SER A 81 -39.93 -5.37 10.80
N GLN A 82 -39.54 -5.14 12.06
CA GLN A 82 -38.26 -4.51 12.41
C GLN A 82 -37.07 -5.40 12.02
N ILE A 83 -37.17 -6.71 12.24
CA ILE A 83 -36.14 -7.67 11.82
C ILE A 83 -35.97 -7.62 10.29
N ARG A 84 -37.06 -7.72 9.52
CA ARG A 84 -37.00 -7.64 8.05
C ARG A 84 -36.39 -6.32 7.57
N ALA A 85 -36.80 -5.20 8.16
CA ALA A 85 -36.22 -3.89 7.84
C ALA A 85 -34.69 -3.86 8.11
N THR A 86 -34.26 -4.37 9.26
CA THR A 86 -32.84 -4.44 9.63
C THR A 86 -32.03 -5.32 8.69
N LYS A 87 -32.59 -6.45 8.23
CA LYS A 87 -31.94 -7.33 7.25
C LYS A 87 -31.75 -6.66 5.89
N LEU A 88 -32.78 -5.97 5.39
CA LEU A 88 -32.71 -5.22 4.13
C LEU A 88 -31.67 -4.08 4.21
N ASP A 89 -31.64 -3.36 5.33
CA ASP A 89 -30.63 -2.33 5.59
C ASP A 89 -29.22 -2.90 5.62
N SER A 90 -29.05 -4.07 6.27
CA SER A 90 -27.78 -4.79 6.34
C SER A 90 -27.34 -5.27 4.96
N LEU A 91 -28.27 -5.75 4.13
CA LEU A 91 -27.98 -6.17 2.76
C LEU A 91 -27.46 -5.00 1.93
N GLY A 92 -28.16 -3.86 1.97
CA GLY A 92 -27.71 -2.64 1.30
C GLY A 92 -26.36 -2.14 1.83
N SER A 93 -26.11 -2.28 3.13
CA SER A 93 -24.83 -1.92 3.75
C SER A 93 -23.69 -2.80 3.24
N THR A 94 -23.86 -4.12 3.25
CA THR A 94 -22.84 -5.07 2.79
C THR A 94 -22.53 -4.90 1.29
N GLN A 95 -23.53 -4.59 0.46
CA GLN A 95 -23.32 -4.27 -0.96
C GLN A 95 -22.47 -3.01 -1.15
N ARG A 96 -22.77 -1.93 -0.41
CA ARG A 96 -21.95 -0.70 -0.44
C ARG A 96 -20.54 -0.96 0.04
N SER A 97 -20.37 -1.75 1.10
CA SER A 97 -19.05 -2.14 1.61
C SER A 97 -18.25 -2.94 0.59
N LEU A 98 -18.88 -3.85 -0.17
CA LEU A 98 -18.20 -4.60 -1.23
C LEU A 98 -17.71 -3.68 -2.33
N GLN A 99 -18.53 -2.72 -2.74
CA GLN A 99 -18.11 -1.70 -3.70
C GLN A 99 -16.90 -0.91 -3.18
N MET A 100 -16.95 -0.45 -1.93
CA MET A 100 -15.83 0.28 -1.30
C MET A 100 -14.55 -0.57 -1.25
N ILE A 101 -14.65 -1.86 -0.97
CA ILE A 101 -13.48 -2.77 -0.96
C ILE A 101 -12.90 -2.90 -2.36
N ASN A 102 -13.73 -3.07 -3.39
CA ASN A 102 -13.25 -3.18 -4.78
C ASN A 102 -12.53 -1.89 -5.23
N ASP A 103 -13.09 -0.73 -4.88
CA ASP A 103 -12.48 0.58 -5.17
C ASP A 103 -11.14 0.74 -4.43
N ALA A 104 -11.10 0.31 -3.17
CA ALA A 104 -9.88 0.31 -2.35
C ALA A 104 -8.83 -0.66 -2.91
N GLU A 105 -9.22 -1.85 -3.37
CA GLU A 105 -8.32 -2.84 -3.98
C GLU A 105 -7.68 -2.26 -5.24
N SER A 106 -8.48 -1.72 -6.16
CA SER A 106 -7.99 -1.06 -7.37
C SER A 106 -6.98 0.06 -7.07
N THR A 107 -7.30 0.87 -6.05
CA THR A 107 -6.40 1.95 -5.59
C THR A 107 -5.11 1.40 -4.98
N ALA A 108 -5.20 0.33 -4.17
CA ALA A 108 -4.06 -0.32 -3.53
C ALA A 108 -3.14 -0.98 -4.57
N GLN A 109 -3.70 -1.67 -5.57
CA GLN A 109 -2.94 -2.23 -6.69
C GLN A 109 -2.19 -1.14 -7.48
N SER A 110 -2.87 -0.03 -7.80
CA SER A 110 -2.23 1.13 -8.45
C SER A 110 -1.08 1.69 -7.60
N THR A 111 -1.28 1.77 -6.28
CA THR A 111 -0.28 2.26 -5.33
C THR A 111 0.93 1.35 -5.28
N LEU A 112 0.75 0.04 -5.18
CA LEU A 112 1.83 -0.95 -5.17
C LEU A 112 2.64 -0.91 -6.47
N ASN A 113 1.99 -0.82 -7.62
CA ASN A 113 2.67 -0.67 -8.91
C ASN A 113 3.53 0.61 -8.98
N LYS A 114 2.98 1.74 -8.52
CA LYS A 114 3.72 3.00 -8.43
C LYS A 114 4.93 2.90 -7.49
N LEU A 115 4.79 2.24 -6.34
CA LEU A 115 5.91 2.01 -5.43
C LEU A 115 7.00 1.17 -6.11
N GLY A 116 6.64 0.15 -6.88
CA GLY A 116 7.61 -0.65 -7.64
C GLY A 116 8.37 0.16 -8.68
N GLU A 117 7.68 1.02 -9.42
CA GLU A 117 8.32 1.96 -10.35
C GLU A 117 9.23 2.95 -9.62
N GLN A 118 8.80 3.48 -8.48
CA GLN A 118 9.58 4.43 -7.69
C GLN A 118 10.86 3.78 -7.17
N THR A 119 10.81 2.53 -6.70
CA THR A 119 12.00 1.81 -6.25
C THR A 119 13.02 1.64 -7.36
N GLN A 120 12.59 1.38 -8.60
CA GLN A 120 13.51 1.34 -9.75
C GLN A 120 14.17 2.70 -10.00
N ARG A 121 13.42 3.80 -9.86
CA ARG A 121 13.95 5.17 -10.02
C ARG A 121 14.94 5.53 -8.90
N ILE A 122 14.64 5.16 -7.66
CA ILE A 122 15.51 5.39 -6.51
C ILE A 122 16.83 4.61 -6.69
N ASN A 123 16.74 3.33 -7.01
CA ASN A 123 17.92 2.48 -7.25
C ASN A 123 18.74 2.97 -8.46
N TYR A 124 18.09 3.51 -9.49
CA TYR A 124 18.79 4.16 -10.60
C TYR A 124 19.50 5.45 -10.17
N ALA A 125 18.83 6.30 -9.37
CA ALA A 125 19.42 7.52 -8.84
C ALA A 125 20.63 7.21 -7.94
N ASP A 126 20.53 6.19 -7.08
CA ASP A 126 21.63 5.72 -6.24
C ASP A 126 22.86 5.32 -7.06
N ARG A 127 22.67 4.52 -8.11
CA ARG A 127 23.76 4.17 -9.04
C ARG A 127 24.36 5.41 -9.71
N GLN A 128 23.54 6.37 -10.12
CA GLN A 128 24.06 7.58 -10.76
C GLN A 128 24.86 8.45 -9.79
N THR A 129 24.45 8.51 -8.53
CA THR A 129 25.21 9.18 -7.47
C THR A 129 26.54 8.48 -7.22
N ASP A 130 26.59 7.14 -7.17
CA ASP A 130 27.85 6.39 -7.03
C ASP A 130 28.81 6.66 -8.21
N LEU A 131 28.29 6.75 -9.43
CA LEU A 131 29.10 7.09 -10.60
C LEU A 131 29.61 8.54 -10.52
N ALA A 132 28.75 9.49 -10.17
CA ALA A 132 29.12 10.88 -9.99
C ALA A 132 30.19 11.04 -8.90
N GLU A 133 30.10 10.26 -7.83
CA GLU A 133 31.10 10.18 -6.77
C GLU A 133 32.47 9.76 -7.31
N ALA A 134 32.54 8.66 -8.06
CA ALA A 134 33.78 8.21 -8.68
C ALA A 134 34.36 9.25 -9.67
N HIS A 135 33.51 10.03 -10.34
CA HIS A 135 33.94 11.13 -11.20
C HIS A 135 34.47 12.33 -10.40
N ALA A 136 33.81 12.70 -9.30
CA ALA A 136 34.24 13.77 -8.42
C ALA A 136 35.61 13.46 -7.79
N ASP A 137 35.82 12.23 -7.35
CA ASP A 137 37.10 11.78 -6.79
C ASP A 137 38.23 11.86 -7.84
N ARG A 138 37.98 11.40 -9.07
CA ARG A 138 38.94 11.56 -10.17
C ARG A 138 39.22 13.02 -10.48
N ALA A 139 38.21 13.88 -10.48
CA ALA A 139 38.38 15.31 -10.71
C ALA A 139 39.23 15.96 -9.62
N ALA A 140 39.03 15.60 -8.34
CA ALA A 140 39.82 16.06 -7.21
C ALA A 140 41.30 15.67 -7.33
N GLU A 141 41.59 14.43 -7.77
CA GLU A 141 42.95 13.99 -8.04
C GLU A 141 43.61 14.79 -9.17
N GLN A 142 42.89 15.02 -10.28
CA GLN A 142 43.42 15.79 -11.41
C GLN A 142 43.65 17.25 -11.04
N ALA A 143 42.73 17.88 -10.30
CA ALA A 143 42.91 19.24 -9.78
C ALA A 143 44.15 19.35 -8.89
N SER A 144 44.38 18.35 -8.03
CA SER A 144 45.58 18.29 -7.18
C SER A 144 46.87 18.14 -7.98
N LYS A 145 46.86 17.35 -9.06
CA LYS A 145 47.97 17.24 -10.00
C LYS A 145 48.22 18.56 -10.72
N LEU A 146 47.19 19.23 -11.22
CA LEU A 146 47.29 20.53 -11.88
C LEU A 146 47.87 21.59 -10.94
N LYS A 147 47.40 21.65 -9.68
CA LYS A 147 47.95 22.55 -8.66
C LYS A 147 49.45 22.33 -8.44
N LYS A 148 49.88 21.05 -8.37
CA LYS A 148 51.30 20.70 -8.23
C LYS A 148 52.11 21.14 -9.46
N ILE A 149 51.56 20.99 -10.67
CA ILE A 149 52.21 21.37 -11.91
C ILE A 149 52.31 22.89 -12.05
N ASN A 150 51.25 23.66 -11.77
CA ASN A 150 51.28 25.12 -11.88
C ASN A 150 52.19 25.78 -10.83
N GLY A 151 52.19 25.27 -9.59
CA GLY A 151 53.13 25.72 -8.56
C GLY A 151 54.60 25.38 -8.82
N SER A 152 54.88 24.55 -9.83
CA SER A 152 56.22 24.09 -10.23
C SER A 152 56.63 24.71 -11.56
N THR A 153 56.67 26.05 -11.65
CA THR A 153 57.16 26.76 -12.84
C THR A 153 58.67 26.63 -13.06
N ILE A 154 59.41 26.05 -12.10
CA ILE A 154 60.83 25.73 -12.22
C ILE A 154 61.05 24.30 -11.73
N GLY A 155 61.22 23.34 -12.64
CA GLY A 155 61.78 22.03 -12.30
C GLY A 155 61.06 20.84 -12.93
N PHE A 156 61.76 20.20 -13.85
CA PHE A 156 61.52 18.86 -14.38
C PHE A 156 60.89 17.91 -13.33
N ASP A 157 59.71 17.34 -13.62
CA ASP A 157 59.15 16.23 -12.85
C ASP A 157 60.02 14.98 -13.05
N VAL A 158 61.16 14.92 -12.34
CA VAL A 158 62.00 13.72 -12.28
C VAL A 158 61.27 12.72 -11.39
N SER A 159 60.25 12.08 -11.97
CA SER A 159 59.53 11.02 -11.27
C SER A 159 60.52 9.88 -11.01
N ASN A 160 60.75 9.56 -9.73
CA ASN A 160 61.74 8.57 -9.31
C ASN A 160 61.51 7.22 -10.04
N PRO A 161 62.49 6.71 -10.84
CA PRO A 161 62.33 5.50 -11.63
C PRO A 161 62.11 4.25 -10.77
N PHE A 162 62.51 4.27 -9.49
CA PHE A 162 62.33 3.16 -8.55
C PHE A 162 60.89 3.04 -8.01
N THR A 163 60.07 4.09 -8.08
CA THR A 163 58.67 4.05 -7.61
C THR A 163 57.65 3.83 -8.74
N LYS A 164 58.09 3.79 -10.01
CA LYS A 164 57.24 3.60 -11.20
C LYS A 164 56.39 2.32 -11.12
N LYS A 165 57.00 1.20 -10.70
CA LYS A 165 56.28 -0.08 -10.52
C LYS A 165 55.20 0.02 -9.44
N LYS A 166 55.52 0.63 -8.28
CA LYS A 166 54.57 0.83 -7.18
C LYS A 166 53.39 1.71 -7.58
N ARG A 167 53.65 2.81 -8.31
CA ARG A 167 52.61 3.71 -8.82
C ARG A 167 51.69 3.03 -9.84
N LYS A 168 52.26 2.27 -10.78
CA LYS A 168 51.47 1.49 -11.74
C LYS A 168 50.62 0.40 -11.05
N ALA A 169 51.17 -0.27 -10.04
CA ALA A 169 50.42 -1.24 -9.24
C ALA A 169 49.27 -0.58 -8.46
N ALA A 170 49.50 0.60 -7.87
CA ALA A 170 48.46 1.36 -7.17
C ALA A 170 47.36 1.86 -8.12
N GLU A 171 47.70 2.30 -9.33
CA GLU A 171 46.74 2.69 -10.36
C GLU A 171 45.89 1.50 -10.83
N LEU A 172 46.53 0.35 -11.08
CA LEU A 172 45.82 -0.88 -11.42
C LEU A 172 44.87 -1.31 -10.30
N ALA A 173 45.32 -1.27 -9.04
CA ALA A 173 44.50 -1.62 -7.89
C ALA A 173 43.28 -0.71 -7.74
N ARG A 174 43.43 0.61 -7.98
CA ARG A 174 42.29 1.54 -8.00
C ARG A 174 41.32 1.27 -9.14
N ALA A 175 41.83 1.00 -10.34
CA ALA A 175 40.98 0.67 -11.48
C ALA A 175 40.17 -0.61 -11.22
N GLN A 176 40.79 -1.61 -10.60
CA GLN A 176 40.12 -2.83 -10.15
C GLN A 176 39.05 -2.54 -9.09
N ALA A 177 39.37 -1.74 -8.07
CA ALA A 177 38.43 -1.38 -7.00
C ALA A 177 37.20 -0.63 -7.53
N ILE A 178 37.37 0.33 -8.44
CA ILE A 178 36.24 1.05 -9.06
C ILE A 178 35.35 0.09 -9.86
N HIS A 179 35.96 -0.84 -10.58
CA HIS A 179 35.22 -1.80 -11.37
C HIS A 179 34.47 -2.83 -10.50
N GLU A 180 35.05 -3.22 -9.36
CA GLU A 180 34.40 -4.05 -8.35
C GLU A 180 33.22 -3.31 -7.71
N GLN A 181 33.40 -2.06 -7.29
CA GLN A 181 32.33 -1.20 -6.78
C GLN A 181 31.18 -1.03 -7.78
N GLU A 182 31.49 -0.87 -9.08
CA GLU A 182 30.44 -0.78 -10.11
C GLU A 182 29.71 -2.11 -10.35
N ARG A 183 30.38 -3.25 -10.14
CA ARG A 183 29.72 -4.56 -10.15
C ARG A 183 28.80 -4.71 -8.95
N ASP A 184 29.28 -4.33 -7.78
CA ASP A 184 28.52 -4.43 -6.53
C ASP A 184 27.30 -3.51 -6.56
N SER A 185 27.42 -2.27 -7.04
CA SER A 185 26.28 -1.36 -7.17
C SER A 185 25.23 -1.89 -8.17
N ARG A 186 25.66 -2.49 -9.28
CA ARG A 186 24.74 -3.17 -10.23
C ARG A 186 24.05 -4.38 -9.61
N MET A 187 24.78 -5.19 -8.85
CA MET A 187 24.21 -6.35 -8.16
C MET A 187 23.22 -5.91 -7.09
N HIS A 188 23.55 -4.89 -6.30
CA HIS A 188 22.69 -4.29 -5.30
C HIS A 188 21.40 -3.73 -5.93
N MET A 189 21.52 -2.97 -7.01
CA MET A 189 20.37 -2.45 -7.78
C MET A 189 19.47 -3.59 -8.28
N ARG A 190 20.07 -4.67 -8.81
CA ARG A 190 19.31 -5.83 -9.31
C ARG A 190 18.62 -6.58 -8.18
N SER A 191 19.30 -6.79 -7.05
CA SER A 191 18.73 -7.47 -5.88
C SER A 191 17.60 -6.65 -5.27
N GLY A 192 17.82 -5.34 -5.04
CA GLY A 192 16.81 -4.45 -4.48
C GLY A 192 15.56 -4.35 -5.36
N ASN A 193 15.74 -4.24 -6.68
CA ASN A 193 14.62 -4.26 -7.63
C ASN A 193 13.88 -5.61 -7.62
N TYR A 194 14.60 -6.73 -7.55
CA TYR A 194 13.99 -8.05 -7.51
C TYR A 194 13.19 -8.27 -6.21
N GLU A 195 13.74 -7.87 -5.07
CA GLU A 195 13.09 -7.98 -3.76
C GLU A 195 11.85 -7.08 -3.67
N SER A 196 11.93 -5.85 -4.18
CA SER A 196 10.79 -4.94 -4.30
C SER A 196 9.69 -5.54 -5.17
N GLN A 197 10.05 -6.04 -6.36
CA GLN A 197 9.09 -6.74 -7.23
C GLN A 197 8.48 -7.95 -6.54
N LYS A 198 9.24 -8.70 -5.72
CA LYS A 198 8.68 -9.82 -4.97
C LYS A 198 7.65 -9.34 -3.95
N ARG A 199 7.98 -8.33 -3.12
CA ARG A 199 7.07 -7.76 -2.11
C ARG A 199 5.79 -7.20 -2.70
N ILE A 200 5.87 -6.60 -3.90
CA ILE A 200 4.70 -6.06 -4.60
C ILE A 200 3.89 -7.15 -5.28
N ASN A 201 4.54 -8.11 -5.94
CA ASN A 201 3.84 -9.15 -6.71
C ASN A 201 3.23 -10.24 -5.82
N GLU A 202 3.75 -10.47 -4.62
CA GLU A 202 3.23 -11.47 -3.68
C GLU A 202 1.78 -11.19 -3.25
N PRO A 203 1.43 -10.00 -2.72
CA PRO A 203 0.04 -9.66 -2.37
C PRO A 203 -0.87 -9.60 -3.61
N LEU A 204 -0.35 -9.15 -4.76
CA LEU A 204 -1.10 -9.12 -6.04
C LEU A 204 -1.40 -10.53 -6.60
N LYS A 205 -0.51 -11.50 -6.40
CA LYS A 205 -0.79 -12.89 -6.79
C LYS A 205 -1.76 -13.56 -5.82
N GLN A 206 -1.74 -13.15 -4.55
CA GLN A 206 -2.68 -13.66 -3.57
C GLN A 206 -4.09 -13.09 -3.82
N SER A 207 -4.21 -11.86 -4.31
CA SER A 207 -5.51 -11.29 -4.70
C SER A 207 -6.17 -12.10 -5.81
N ASP A 208 -5.44 -12.45 -6.86
CA ASP A 208 -5.97 -13.19 -8.00
C ASP A 208 -6.48 -14.59 -7.61
N LYS A 209 -5.80 -15.25 -6.67
CA LYS A 209 -6.18 -16.59 -6.19
C LYS A 209 -7.47 -16.62 -5.37
N HIS A 210 -7.79 -15.54 -4.66
CA HIS A 210 -9.02 -15.47 -3.86
C HIS A 210 -10.24 -15.04 -4.69
N SER A 211 -10.01 -14.38 -5.84
CA SER A 211 -11.04 -14.07 -6.83
C SER A 211 -11.56 -15.33 -7.55
N HIS A 212 -10.71 -16.35 -7.72
CA HIS A 212 -11.10 -17.65 -8.28
C HIS A 212 -11.45 -18.63 -7.16
N GLY A 213 -12.69 -18.50 -6.68
CA GLY A 213 -13.27 -19.24 -5.56
C GLY A 213 -12.82 -20.69 -5.46
N SER A 214 -12.06 -21.00 -4.41
CA SER A 214 -12.02 -22.36 -3.89
C SER A 214 -13.45 -22.71 -3.46
N PRO A 215 -14.06 -23.79 -3.97
CA PRO A 215 -15.38 -24.22 -3.54
C PRO A 215 -15.29 -24.58 -2.06
N LYS A 216 -15.70 -23.68 -1.17
CA LYS A 216 -15.98 -24.08 0.21
C LYS A 216 -17.14 -25.08 0.13
N PRO A 217 -17.05 -26.24 0.80
CA PRO A 217 -18.15 -27.18 0.85
C PRO A 217 -19.38 -26.47 1.44
N PRO A 218 -20.58 -26.72 0.91
CA PRO A 218 -21.79 -26.18 1.50
C PRO A 218 -21.92 -26.78 2.91
N SER A 219 -22.27 -25.92 3.87
CA SER A 219 -22.81 -26.27 5.19
C SER A 219 -21.82 -26.60 6.32
N SER A 220 -21.78 -25.68 7.29
CA SER A 220 -21.89 -26.04 8.71
C SER A 220 -22.73 -25.06 9.55
N ASN A 221 -23.28 -23.99 8.95
CA ASN A 221 -23.91 -22.89 9.69
C ASN A 221 -25.45 -22.93 9.73
N SER A 222 -26.10 -24.02 9.31
CA SER A 222 -27.56 -24.17 9.49
C SER A 222 -27.97 -23.91 10.94
N SER A 223 -27.20 -24.40 11.93
CA SER A 223 -27.49 -24.16 13.34
C SER A 223 -27.30 -22.70 13.80
N SER A 224 -26.43 -21.92 13.15
CA SER A 224 -26.20 -20.51 13.46
C SER A 224 -27.22 -19.61 12.76
N ARG A 225 -27.63 -20.00 11.53
CA ARG A 225 -28.68 -19.34 10.75
C ARG A 225 -30.06 -19.48 11.37
N ASN A 226 -30.35 -20.64 11.98
CA ASN A 226 -31.60 -20.86 12.72
C ASN A 226 -31.82 -19.83 13.85
N LYS A 227 -30.77 -19.13 14.31
CA LYS A 227 -30.87 -18.05 15.33
C LYS A 227 -31.36 -16.72 14.75
N PHE A 228 -31.23 -16.53 13.44
CA PHE A 228 -31.60 -15.30 12.72
C PHE A 228 -32.82 -15.50 11.80
N GLN A 229 -33.31 -16.73 11.65
CA GLN A 229 -34.56 -17.09 10.97
C GLN A 229 -35.74 -17.00 11.94
N PHE A 230 -36.66 -16.06 11.69
CA PHE A 230 -37.89 -15.90 12.48
C PHE A 230 -39.14 -16.34 11.72
N GLU A 231 -39.09 -16.34 10.38
CA GLU A 231 -40.11 -16.91 9.50
C GLU A 231 -39.38 -17.77 8.47
N ALA A 232 -39.72 -19.05 8.34
CA ALA A 232 -39.08 -19.95 7.37
C ALA A 232 -39.62 -19.71 5.94
N ASP A 233 -39.73 -18.44 5.55
CA ASP A 233 -40.15 -18.05 4.21
C ASP A 233 -38.95 -18.04 3.27
N ASP A 234 -39.18 -18.46 2.02
CA ASP A 234 -38.12 -18.57 1.00
C ASP A 234 -37.40 -17.24 0.72
N ASP A 235 -38.10 -16.10 0.85
CA ASP A 235 -37.52 -14.76 0.65
C ASP A 235 -36.53 -14.38 1.76
N ASP A 236 -36.82 -14.72 3.02
CA ASP A 236 -35.92 -14.46 4.16
C ASP A 236 -34.64 -15.31 4.04
N ASN A 237 -34.80 -16.57 3.60
CA ASN A 237 -33.69 -17.48 3.33
C ASN A 237 -32.74 -16.92 2.26
N GLN A 238 -33.30 -16.32 1.19
CA GLN A 238 -32.50 -15.72 0.13
C GLN A 238 -31.71 -14.50 0.61
N ILE A 239 -32.30 -13.65 1.46
CA ILE A 239 -31.62 -12.46 2.01
C ILE A 239 -30.45 -12.88 2.90
N GLU A 240 -30.67 -13.84 3.82
CA GLU A 240 -29.60 -14.35 4.69
C GLU A 240 -28.48 -15.03 3.91
N ASP A 241 -28.81 -15.80 2.86
CA ASP A 241 -27.80 -16.39 1.98
C ASP A 241 -26.97 -15.34 1.24
N GLN A 242 -27.58 -14.22 0.83
CA GLN A 242 -26.85 -13.10 0.23
C GLN A 242 -26.00 -12.35 1.26
N LEU A 243 -26.52 -12.11 2.46
CA LEU A 243 -25.79 -11.48 3.55
C LEU A 243 -24.54 -12.28 3.91
N ASP A 244 -24.67 -13.59 4.13
CA ASP A 244 -23.52 -14.45 4.45
C ASP A 244 -22.48 -14.46 3.33
N LYS A 245 -22.91 -14.55 2.06
CA LYS A 245 -22.01 -14.44 0.91
C LYS A 245 -21.27 -13.11 0.88
N ASN A 246 -21.99 -12.00 1.10
CA ASN A 246 -21.38 -10.69 1.11
C ASN A 246 -20.40 -10.56 2.27
N VAL A 247 -20.75 -11.03 3.47
CA VAL A 247 -19.85 -11.00 4.65
C VAL A 247 -18.58 -11.82 4.41
N ASP A 248 -18.68 -13.00 3.80
CA ASP A 248 -17.53 -13.82 3.42
C ASP A 248 -16.64 -13.08 2.40
N MET A 249 -17.25 -12.45 1.38
CA MET A 249 -16.52 -11.66 0.38
C MET A 249 -15.85 -10.43 1.02
N LEU A 250 -16.53 -9.75 1.94
CA LEU A 250 -15.97 -8.63 2.70
C LEU A 250 -14.77 -9.07 3.54
N SER A 251 -14.89 -10.18 4.27
CA SER A 251 -13.79 -10.72 5.09
C SER A 251 -12.56 -11.04 4.24
N ASN A 252 -12.75 -11.66 3.07
CA ASN A 252 -11.67 -11.99 2.15
C ASN A 252 -11.03 -10.71 1.57
N GLY A 253 -11.84 -9.75 1.12
CA GLY A 253 -11.37 -8.47 0.58
C GLY A 253 -10.60 -7.65 1.62
N LEU A 254 -11.06 -7.61 2.88
CA LEU A 254 -10.34 -6.95 3.97
C LEU A 254 -9.00 -7.61 4.28
N THR A 255 -8.93 -8.94 4.26
CA THR A 255 -7.67 -9.68 4.46
C THR A 255 -6.67 -9.35 3.36
N GLN A 256 -7.13 -9.30 2.11
CA GLN A 256 -6.32 -8.97 0.95
C GLN A 256 -5.85 -7.49 1.00
N LEU A 257 -6.73 -6.55 1.34
CA LEU A 257 -6.37 -5.15 1.61
C LEU A 257 -5.32 -5.02 2.72
N ASN A 258 -5.41 -5.82 3.79
CA ASN A 258 -4.41 -5.83 4.85
C ASN A 258 -3.04 -6.28 4.33
N HIS A 259 -2.98 -7.35 3.52
CA HIS A 259 -1.74 -7.79 2.89
C HIS A 259 -1.13 -6.72 1.98
N MET A 260 -1.94 -6.07 1.13
CA MET A 260 -1.47 -4.98 0.27
C MET A 260 -0.98 -3.77 1.09
N ALA A 261 -1.69 -3.41 2.16
CA ALA A 261 -1.31 -2.31 3.03
C ALA A 261 0.01 -2.58 3.76
N ASN A 262 0.21 -3.80 4.25
CA ASN A 262 1.47 -4.21 4.89
C ASN A 262 2.63 -4.19 3.90
N ALA A 263 2.44 -4.73 2.69
CA ALA A 263 3.46 -4.70 1.63
C ALA A 263 3.80 -3.27 1.21
N ALA A 264 2.80 -2.40 1.03
CA ALA A 264 3.02 -0.99 0.73
C ALA A 264 3.79 -0.29 1.86
N GLY A 265 3.42 -0.55 3.12
CA GLY A 265 4.10 0.01 4.29
C GLY A 265 5.54 -0.48 4.42
N GLU A 266 5.83 -1.75 4.14
CA GLU A 266 7.21 -2.26 4.09
C GLU A 266 8.01 -1.62 2.96
N GLU A 267 7.44 -1.52 1.77
CA GLU A 267 8.12 -0.92 0.62
C GLU A 267 8.47 0.55 0.85
N VAL A 268 7.55 1.33 1.44
CA VAL A 268 7.83 2.74 1.81
C VAL A 268 8.98 2.83 2.81
N ARG A 269 9.04 1.96 3.83
CA ARG A 269 10.16 1.96 4.79
C ARG A 269 11.50 1.67 4.09
N ARG A 270 11.53 0.66 3.22
CA ARG A 270 12.74 0.33 2.43
C ARG A 270 13.18 1.45 1.51
N GLN A 271 12.22 2.12 0.87
CA GLN A 271 12.50 3.29 0.05
C GLN A 271 13.09 4.42 0.89
N ASN A 272 12.55 4.68 2.08
CA ASN A 272 13.09 5.68 3.00
C ASN A 272 14.53 5.36 3.41
N ASP A 273 14.83 4.12 3.81
CA ASP A 273 16.20 3.72 4.16
C ASP A 273 17.18 3.96 2.99
N THR A 274 16.74 3.68 1.76
CA THR A 274 17.55 3.89 0.55
C THR A 274 17.70 5.38 0.24
N LEU A 275 16.65 6.18 0.43
CA LEU A 275 16.67 7.62 0.25
C LEU A 275 17.58 8.31 1.27
N ASP A 276 17.61 7.86 2.51
CA ASP A 276 18.50 8.39 3.56
C ASP A 276 19.97 8.16 3.17
N SER A 277 20.31 6.93 2.76
CA SER A 277 21.65 6.63 2.22
C SER A 277 21.98 7.48 0.98
N LEU A 278 21.02 7.63 0.06
CA LEU A 278 21.19 8.46 -1.14
C LEU A 278 21.44 9.93 -0.78
N ASN A 279 20.72 10.44 0.22
CA ASN A 279 20.88 11.80 0.72
C ASN A 279 22.28 12.02 1.27
N ASP A 280 22.77 11.10 2.11
CA ASP A 280 24.13 11.17 2.68
C ASP A 280 25.21 11.15 1.58
N LYS A 281 25.09 10.26 0.60
CA LYS A 281 25.97 10.22 -0.58
C LYS A 281 25.93 11.52 -1.37
N THR A 282 24.74 12.08 -1.56
CA THR A 282 24.54 13.33 -2.31
C THR A 282 25.18 14.52 -1.60
N VAL A 283 25.03 14.63 -0.28
CA VAL A 283 25.72 15.65 0.53
C VAL A 283 27.24 15.50 0.46
N GLY A 284 27.74 14.25 0.52
CA GLY A 284 29.17 13.97 0.35
C GLY A 284 29.70 14.34 -1.04
N LEU A 285 28.91 14.11 -2.09
CA LEU A 285 29.23 14.48 -3.46
C LEU A 285 29.25 16.01 -3.66
N ASP A 286 28.27 16.72 -3.10
CA ASP A 286 28.19 18.19 -3.18
C ASP A 286 29.42 18.84 -2.53
N ASN A 287 29.76 18.43 -1.31
CA ASN A 287 30.95 18.91 -0.60
C ASN A 287 32.24 18.68 -1.39
N ARG A 288 32.40 17.50 -2.01
CA ARG A 288 33.55 17.19 -2.88
C ARG A 288 33.58 18.04 -4.14
N THR A 289 32.44 18.20 -4.80
CA THR A 289 32.32 19.00 -6.01
C THR A 289 32.66 20.46 -5.73
N PHE A 290 32.14 21.02 -4.63
CA PHE A 290 32.46 22.36 -4.17
C PHE A 290 33.96 22.51 -3.86
N GLY A 291 34.53 21.58 -3.09
CA GLY A 291 35.95 21.58 -2.74
C GLY A 291 36.87 21.54 -3.96
N THR A 292 36.56 20.64 -4.90
CA THR A 292 37.30 20.49 -6.18
C THR A 292 37.21 21.76 -7.02
N THR A 293 36.01 22.34 -7.14
CA THR A 293 35.78 23.59 -7.89
C THR A 293 36.57 24.75 -7.28
N HIS A 294 36.54 24.90 -5.96
CA HIS A 294 37.29 25.93 -5.27
C HIS A 294 38.82 25.72 -5.37
N ALA A 295 39.30 24.47 -5.35
CA ALA A 295 40.70 24.17 -5.60
C ALA A 295 41.12 24.58 -7.02
N LEU A 296 40.31 24.27 -8.03
CA LEU A 296 40.56 24.67 -9.42
C LEU A 296 40.59 26.19 -9.61
N LYS A 297 39.75 26.96 -8.91
CA LYS A 297 39.80 28.44 -8.95
C LYS A 297 41.11 29.04 -8.41
N LYS A 298 41.88 28.28 -7.62
CA LYS A 298 43.15 28.70 -7.03
C LYS A 298 44.38 28.23 -7.82
N VAL A 299 44.17 27.38 -8.82
CA VAL A 299 45.20 26.97 -9.78
C VAL A 299 45.14 27.91 -10.96
#